data_AF-A0A1M3NAB8-F1
#
_entry.id   AF-A0A1M3NAB8-F1
#
_cell.length_a   1.000
_cell.length_b   1.000
_cell.length_c   1.000
_cell.angle_alpha   90.00
_cell.angle_beta   90.00
_cell.angle_gamma   90.00
#
_symmetry.space_group_name_H-M   'P 1'
#
loop_
_entity.id
_entity.type
_entity.pdbx_description
1 polymer ?
#
loop_
_entity_poly.entity_id
_entity_poly.type
_entity_poly.pdbx_seq_one_letter_code
_entity_poly.pdbx_strand_id
1 'polypeptide(L)'
;MRRDSLYGEEIVWSGGPKVASVPIAFKLAAVVAGTMSAVTVAFAVVVATGLRQHVGDLVLFAAWSASLALAAWRLPLWFRSSARYVVTEKQVIWERGRLRRSIERSAISYAVIRWSPSTPGVGDLVLERAVPTGALRRTLSLTLPDVEAPDRLWAIVRGLTPSAPLGDGNRPLAQRLDDGERVLWTARPWASRWTPRRIATAAGGALLALAAVYVFARMTPPITRVLRAHALPPATEAVLIGGAALVVLLIAGVAGFVGYSAVLRPWLLARATRYFVTDRRVLIRRGTEELHLDRQRIAYVITAPWREGSAWRDVYLVLDGPQARAFSPSGAFGGADEQRLVPMFAAVEDADTATEVLHVSRISLTDAREAA
;
A
#
# COMPACT_ATOMS: atom_id res chain seq x y z
N MET A 1 15.42 34.38 -0.37
CA MET A 1 14.81 33.03 -0.28
C MET A 1 13.75 32.87 -1.36
N ARG A 2 13.58 31.65 -1.89
CA ARG A 2 12.64 31.37 -2.99
C ARG A 2 11.23 31.24 -2.41
N ARG A 3 10.27 32.03 -2.91
CA ARG A 3 8.87 31.97 -2.50
C ARG A 3 8.05 31.16 -3.49
N ASP A 4 7.01 30.50 -3.00
CA ASP A 4 6.03 29.82 -3.84
C ASP A 4 5.20 30.85 -4.61
N SER A 5 4.93 30.55 -5.88
CA SER A 5 4.22 31.48 -6.77
C SER A 5 2.72 31.59 -6.49
N LEU A 6 2.13 30.65 -5.75
CA LEU A 6 0.69 30.63 -5.48
C LEU A 6 0.34 31.24 -4.13
N TYR A 7 1.03 30.81 -3.07
CA TYR A 7 0.74 31.27 -1.70
C TYR A 7 1.67 32.40 -1.24
N GLY A 8 2.74 32.69 -1.98
CA GLY A 8 3.76 33.67 -1.58
C GLY A 8 4.59 33.26 -0.36
N GLU A 9 4.40 32.03 0.12
CA GLU A 9 5.08 31.45 1.29
C GLU A 9 6.53 31.10 0.98
N GLU A 10 7.38 31.11 2.01
CA GLU A 10 8.76 30.69 1.86
C GLU A 10 8.86 29.17 1.61
N ILE A 11 9.68 28.79 0.64
CA ILE A 11 9.95 27.38 0.33
C ILE A 11 11.02 26.87 1.29
N VAL A 12 10.62 25.97 2.19
CA VAL A 12 11.50 25.29 3.15
C VAL A 12 12.20 24.11 2.49
N TRP A 13 11.55 23.44 1.54
CA TRP A 13 12.14 22.34 0.79
C TRP A 13 11.49 22.19 -0.59
N SER A 14 12.28 21.77 -1.57
CA SER A 14 11.78 21.45 -2.91
C SER A 14 12.52 20.24 -3.48
N GLY A 15 11.80 19.36 -4.16
CA GLY A 15 12.35 18.17 -4.78
C GLY A 15 11.39 17.52 -5.77
N GLY A 16 11.65 16.26 -6.10
CA GLY A 16 10.81 15.45 -6.98
C GLY A 16 11.07 13.96 -6.74
N PRO A 17 10.46 13.08 -7.53
CA PRO A 17 10.71 11.65 -7.42
C PRO A 17 12.15 11.33 -7.78
N LYS A 18 12.86 10.63 -6.90
CA LYS A 18 14.25 10.21 -7.11
C LYS A 18 14.36 9.11 -8.15
N VAL A 19 13.40 8.19 -8.15
CA VAL A 19 13.33 7.06 -9.07
C VAL A 19 11.89 6.94 -9.57
N ALA A 20 11.66 7.02 -10.88
CA ALA A 20 10.32 6.74 -11.41
C ALA A 20 10.08 5.23 -11.40
N SER A 21 9.23 4.73 -10.49
CA SER A 21 8.89 3.32 -10.41
C SER A 21 7.43 3.05 -10.84
N VAL A 22 7.19 1.89 -11.47
CA VAL A 22 5.82 1.46 -11.79
C VAL A 22 5.19 0.83 -10.54
N PRO A 23 4.00 1.27 -10.09
CA PRO A 23 3.31 0.65 -8.97
C PRO A 23 3.02 -0.83 -9.25
N ILE A 24 3.03 -1.67 -8.22
CA ILE A 24 2.84 -3.13 -8.35
C ILE A 24 1.53 -3.48 -9.07
N ALA A 25 0.43 -2.76 -8.77
CA ALA A 25 -0.86 -3.00 -9.43
C ALA A 25 -0.78 -2.82 -10.95
N PHE A 26 -0.05 -1.81 -11.42
CA PHE A 26 0.17 -1.57 -12.85
C PHE A 26 1.09 -2.62 -13.48
N LYS A 27 2.12 -3.08 -12.76
CA LYS A 27 2.95 -4.22 -13.21
C LYS A 27 2.13 -5.49 -13.37
N LEU A 28 1.27 -5.82 -12.41
CA LEU A 28 0.38 -6.98 -12.48
C LEU A 28 -0.62 -6.86 -13.63
N ALA A 29 -1.24 -5.68 -13.81
CA ALA A 29 -2.13 -5.44 -14.94
C ALA A 29 -1.41 -5.60 -16.28
N ALA A 30 -0.16 -5.11 -16.39
CA ALA A 30 0.66 -5.26 -17.59
C ALA A 30 0.99 -6.74 -17.88
N VAL A 31 1.35 -7.51 -16.86
CA VAL A 31 1.62 -8.96 -17.00
C VAL A 31 0.37 -9.71 -17.43
N VAL A 32 -0.79 -9.46 -16.80
CA VAL A 32 -2.05 -10.13 -17.15
C VAL A 32 -2.46 -9.80 -18.58
N ALA A 33 -2.47 -8.52 -18.96
CA ALA A 33 -2.84 -8.09 -20.30
C ALA A 33 -1.84 -8.57 -21.37
N GLY A 34 -0.54 -8.59 -21.05
CA GLY A 34 0.51 -9.11 -21.93
C GLY A 34 0.36 -10.62 -22.16
N THR A 35 0.12 -11.40 -21.10
CA THR A 35 -0.13 -12.84 -21.22
C THR A 35 -1.42 -13.13 -22.00
N MET A 36 -2.49 -12.37 -21.77
CA MET A 36 -3.72 -12.46 -22.56
C MET A 36 -3.46 -12.22 -24.05
N SER A 37 -2.70 -11.17 -24.39
CA SER A 37 -2.29 -10.90 -25.77
C SER A 37 -1.53 -12.07 -26.39
N ALA A 38 -0.50 -12.58 -25.70
CA ALA A 38 0.32 -13.71 -26.18
C ALA A 38 -0.50 -14.98 -26.39
N VAL A 39 -1.40 -15.31 -25.45
CA VAL A 39 -2.34 -16.43 -25.56
C VAL A 39 -3.24 -16.26 -26.79
N THR A 40 -3.84 -15.09 -26.97
CA THR A 40 -4.74 -14.84 -28.10
C THR A 40 -4.00 -14.91 -29.45
N VAL A 41 -2.77 -14.40 -29.54
CA VAL A 41 -1.93 -14.55 -30.75
C VAL A 41 -1.63 -16.02 -31.02
N ALA A 42 -1.26 -16.79 -29.99
CA ALA A 42 -1.00 -18.22 -30.15
C ALA A 42 -2.22 -18.97 -30.70
N PHE A 43 -3.41 -18.73 -30.14
CA PHE A 43 -4.64 -19.31 -30.65
C PHE A 43 -5.02 -18.79 -32.04
N ALA A 44 -4.76 -17.53 -32.36
CA ALA A 44 -4.96 -17.01 -33.72
C ALA A 44 -4.09 -17.75 -34.75
N VAL A 45 -2.82 -18.01 -34.43
CA VAL A 45 -1.92 -18.80 -35.29
C VAL A 45 -2.46 -20.22 -35.49
N VAL A 46 -2.90 -20.88 -34.41
CA VAL A 46 -3.46 -22.24 -34.49
C VAL A 46 -4.76 -22.27 -35.30
N VAL A 47 -5.66 -21.31 -35.12
CA VAL A 47 -6.92 -21.24 -35.88
C VAL A 47 -6.66 -20.92 -37.36
N ALA A 48 -5.77 -19.99 -37.67
CA ALA A 48 -5.44 -19.65 -39.05
C ALA A 48 -4.75 -20.81 -39.79
N THR A 49 -3.84 -21.51 -39.13
CA THR A 49 -3.05 -22.59 -39.78
C THR A 49 -3.75 -23.94 -39.75
N GLY A 50 -4.37 -24.30 -38.63
CA GLY A 50 -5.03 -25.59 -38.42
C GLY A 50 -6.45 -25.65 -38.96
N LEU A 51 -7.24 -24.59 -38.75
CA LEU A 51 -8.66 -24.54 -39.16
C LEU A 51 -8.88 -23.74 -40.45
N ARG A 52 -7.88 -22.97 -40.89
CA ARG A 52 -7.96 -22.05 -42.06
C ARG A 52 -9.14 -21.09 -42.00
N GLN A 53 -9.47 -20.64 -40.79
CA GLN A 53 -10.58 -19.70 -40.53
C GLN A 53 -10.06 -18.27 -40.38
N HIS A 54 -10.96 -17.30 -40.54
CA HIS A 54 -10.65 -15.89 -40.28
C HIS A 54 -10.36 -15.64 -38.80
N VAL A 55 -9.29 -14.90 -38.53
CA VAL A 55 -8.78 -14.63 -37.16
C VAL A 55 -8.73 -13.14 -36.81
N GLY A 56 -9.44 -12.30 -37.58
CA GLY A 56 -9.43 -10.85 -37.42
C GLY A 56 -9.75 -10.41 -35.99
N ASP A 57 -10.80 -10.98 -35.40
CA ASP A 57 -11.22 -10.64 -34.03
C ASP A 57 -10.19 -11.03 -32.97
N LEU A 58 -9.52 -12.17 -33.15
CA LEU A 58 -8.46 -12.63 -32.25
C LEU A 58 -7.25 -11.69 -32.32
N VAL A 59 -6.84 -11.30 -33.53
CA VAL A 59 -5.73 -10.36 -33.73
C VAL A 59 -6.07 -8.99 -33.15
N LEU A 60 -7.29 -8.50 -33.36
CA LEU A 60 -7.74 -7.22 -32.80
C LEU A 60 -7.75 -7.24 -31.27
N PHE A 61 -8.29 -8.29 -30.65
CA PHE A 61 -8.28 -8.45 -29.20
C PHE A 61 -6.86 -8.55 -28.63
N ALA A 62 -5.96 -9.26 -29.32
CA ALA A 62 -4.55 -9.35 -28.95
C ALA A 62 -3.86 -7.99 -29.00
N ALA A 63 -4.07 -7.20 -30.07
CA ALA A 63 -3.51 -5.87 -30.22
C ALA A 63 -4.05 -4.90 -29.15
N TRP A 64 -5.34 -4.98 -28.84
CA TRP A 64 -5.96 -4.20 -27.76
C TRP A 64 -5.35 -4.55 -26.40
N SER A 65 -5.20 -5.85 -26.09
CA SER A 65 -4.59 -6.32 -24.84
C SER A 65 -3.11 -5.91 -24.73
N ALA A 66 -2.35 -5.98 -25.83
CA ALA A 66 -0.97 -5.49 -25.88
C ALA A 66 -0.89 -3.98 -25.61
N SER A 67 -1.82 -3.21 -26.18
CA SER A 67 -1.90 -1.76 -25.95
C SER A 67 -2.17 -1.43 -24.48
N LEU A 68 -3.07 -2.18 -23.83
CA LEU A 68 -3.32 -2.06 -22.38
C LEU A 68 -2.08 -2.44 -21.56
N ALA A 69 -1.34 -3.48 -21.94
CA ALA A 69 -0.12 -3.89 -21.26
C ALA A 69 0.95 -2.79 -21.30
N LEU A 70 1.17 -2.21 -22.49
CA LEU A 70 2.10 -1.10 -22.69
C LEU A 70 1.65 0.16 -21.93
N ALA A 71 0.36 0.50 -22.00
CA ALA A 71 -0.19 1.63 -21.27
C ALA A 71 0.00 1.47 -19.76
N ALA A 72 -0.34 0.30 -19.21
CA ALA A 72 -0.17 0.01 -17.78
C ALA A 72 1.30 0.11 -17.34
N TRP A 73 2.25 -0.27 -18.20
CA TRP A 73 3.68 -0.19 -17.88
C TRP A 73 4.25 1.23 -18.02
N ARG A 74 3.96 1.93 -19.12
CA ARG A 74 4.64 3.19 -19.48
C ARG A 74 3.96 4.43 -18.92
N LEU A 75 2.63 4.43 -18.83
CA LEU A 75 1.87 5.60 -18.42
C LEU A 75 2.20 6.06 -16.99
N PRO A 76 2.37 5.18 -15.98
CA PRO A 76 2.77 5.60 -14.64
C PRO A 76 4.17 6.25 -14.60
N LEU A 77 5.12 5.75 -15.39
CA LEU A 77 6.49 6.29 -15.45
C LEU A 77 6.49 7.72 -15.99
N TRP A 78 5.81 7.91 -17.12
CA TRP A 78 5.63 9.22 -17.73
C TRP A 78 4.85 10.17 -16.81
N PHE A 79 3.85 9.63 -16.09
CA PHE A 79 3.07 10.43 -15.17
C PHE A 79 3.90 10.94 -13.99
N ARG A 80 4.77 10.09 -13.44
CA ARG A 80 5.60 10.39 -12.27
C ARG A 80 6.82 11.26 -12.60
N SER A 81 7.46 11.07 -13.76
CA SER A 81 8.71 11.78 -14.10
C SER A 81 8.60 13.31 -14.10
N SER A 82 7.40 13.84 -14.29
CA SER A 82 7.14 15.28 -14.39
C SER A 82 6.61 15.90 -13.09
N ALA A 83 6.56 15.13 -12.00
CA ALA A 83 6.04 15.59 -10.73
C ALA A 83 7.13 16.36 -9.94
N ARG A 84 6.73 17.43 -9.27
CA ARG A 84 7.57 18.18 -8.31
C ARG A 84 6.85 18.31 -6.99
N TYR A 85 7.63 18.33 -5.93
CA TYR A 85 7.16 18.39 -4.55
C TYR A 85 7.76 19.62 -3.89
N VAL A 86 6.93 20.43 -3.26
CA VAL A 86 7.35 21.67 -2.59
C VAL A 86 6.75 21.67 -1.19
N VAL A 87 7.60 21.89 -0.19
CA VAL A 87 7.18 22.14 1.19
C VAL A 87 7.47 23.59 1.50
N THR A 88 6.42 24.28 1.91
CA THR A 88 6.45 25.68 2.32
C THR A 88 6.27 25.78 3.83
N GLU A 89 6.26 27.00 4.37
CA GLU A 89 5.99 27.23 5.79
C GLU A 89 4.65 26.65 6.26
N LYS A 90 3.59 26.70 5.44
CA LYS A 90 2.26 26.22 5.85
C LYS A 90 1.72 25.09 4.99
N GLN A 91 2.20 24.89 3.77
CA GLN A 91 1.63 23.91 2.83
C GLN A 91 2.66 22.87 2.36
N VAL A 92 2.17 21.66 2.11
CA VAL A 92 2.87 20.66 1.29
C VAL A 92 2.15 20.57 -0.04
N ILE A 93 2.91 20.64 -1.12
CA ILE A 93 2.40 20.84 -2.47
C ILE A 93 2.98 19.76 -3.38
N TRP A 94 2.08 19.10 -4.11
CA TRP A 94 2.39 18.25 -5.25
C TRP A 94 1.99 18.99 -6.53
N GLU A 95 2.89 19.10 -7.49
CA GLU A 95 2.63 19.75 -8.77
C GLU A 95 3.08 18.89 -9.95
N ARG A 96 2.32 18.96 -11.04
CA ARG A 96 2.65 18.35 -12.32
C ARG A 96 2.04 19.17 -13.46
N GLY A 97 2.86 19.96 -14.12
CA GLY A 97 2.39 20.89 -15.14
C GLY A 97 1.33 21.83 -14.56
N ARG A 98 0.09 21.76 -15.06
CA ARG A 98 -1.04 22.56 -14.55
C ARG A 98 -1.77 21.95 -13.36
N LEU A 99 -1.56 20.65 -13.09
CA LEU A 99 -2.21 19.97 -11.99
C LEU A 99 -1.44 20.25 -10.71
N ARG A 100 -2.13 20.75 -9.69
CA ARG A 100 -1.56 21.05 -8.38
C ARG A 100 -2.49 20.55 -7.29
N ARG A 101 -1.92 19.94 -6.25
CA ARG A 101 -2.62 19.51 -5.04
C ARG A 101 -1.83 19.98 -3.83
N SER A 102 -2.51 20.48 -2.82
CA SER A 102 -1.88 20.96 -1.59
C SER A 102 -2.60 20.44 -0.36
N ILE A 103 -1.85 20.34 0.73
CA ILE A 103 -2.36 20.03 2.07
C ILE A 103 -1.64 20.92 3.07
N GLU A 104 -2.41 21.49 4.00
CA GLU A 104 -1.85 22.34 5.04
C GLU A 104 -1.10 21.49 6.07
N ARG A 105 0.11 21.89 6.44
CA ARG A 105 1.00 21.21 7.39
C ARG A 105 0.33 21.01 8.75
N SER A 106 -0.38 22.03 9.23
CA SER A 106 -1.14 22.00 10.48
C SER A 106 -2.36 21.07 10.43
N ALA A 107 -2.83 20.70 9.24
CA ALA A 107 -4.03 19.89 9.05
C ALA A 107 -3.71 18.40 8.82
N ILE A 108 -2.44 18.02 8.73
CA ILE A 108 -2.01 16.62 8.59
C ILE A 108 -2.25 15.91 9.92
N SER A 109 -3.04 14.84 9.88
CA SER A 109 -3.35 14.01 11.06
C SER A 109 -2.26 12.98 11.31
N TYR A 110 -1.77 12.33 10.25
CA TYR A 110 -0.68 11.36 10.30
C TYR A 110 0.02 11.24 8.95
N ALA A 111 1.20 10.64 8.96
CA ALA A 111 1.96 10.32 7.76
C ALA A 111 2.22 8.81 7.66
N VAL A 112 2.18 8.28 6.45
CA VAL A 112 2.59 6.90 6.13
C VAL A 112 3.79 6.95 5.20
N ILE A 113 4.87 6.31 5.59
CA ILE A 113 6.07 6.13 4.80
C ILE A 113 6.06 4.71 4.25
N ARG A 114 6.21 4.55 2.93
CA ARG A 114 6.35 3.24 2.29
C ARG A 114 7.71 3.15 1.64
N TRP A 115 8.64 2.47 2.30
CA TRP A 115 9.99 2.27 1.80
C TRP A 115 10.00 1.38 0.56
N SER A 116 10.80 1.76 -0.43
CA SER A 116 11.03 0.96 -1.63
C SER A 116 11.86 -0.27 -1.27
N PRO A 117 11.42 -1.49 -1.62
CA PRO A 117 12.21 -2.70 -1.37
C PRO A 117 13.44 -2.81 -2.28
N SER A 118 13.46 -2.08 -3.41
CA SER A 118 14.52 -2.17 -4.41
C SER A 118 15.54 -1.04 -4.34
N THR A 119 15.24 0.04 -3.62
CA THR A 119 16.09 1.25 -3.60
C THR A 119 16.21 1.75 -2.16
N PRO A 120 17.36 1.51 -1.49
CA PRO A 120 17.61 1.99 -0.15
C PRO A 120 17.41 3.50 -0.04
N GLY A 121 16.79 3.95 1.05
CA GLY A 121 16.59 5.38 1.34
C GLY A 121 15.54 6.10 0.48
N VAL A 122 14.85 5.40 -0.42
CA VAL A 122 13.76 5.96 -1.22
C VAL A 122 12.43 5.36 -0.80
N GLY A 123 11.36 6.15 -0.78
CA GLY A 123 10.02 5.66 -0.49
C GLY A 123 8.93 6.68 -0.77
N ASP A 124 7.68 6.23 -0.70
CA ASP A 124 6.52 7.11 -0.81
C ASP A 124 6.23 7.76 0.55
N LEU A 125 5.96 9.06 0.57
CA LEU A 125 5.42 9.77 1.74
C LEU A 125 3.95 10.10 1.47
N VAL A 126 3.04 9.50 2.25
CA VAL A 126 1.60 9.76 2.20
C VAL A 126 1.22 10.62 3.39
N LEU A 127 0.69 11.81 3.13
CA LEU A 127 0.19 12.73 4.14
C LEU A 127 -1.32 12.64 4.16
N GLU A 128 -1.91 12.34 5.30
CA GLU A 128 -3.36 12.16 5.41
C GLU A 128 -3.96 13.15 6.40
N ARG A 129 -5.05 13.77 5.97
CA ARG A 129 -5.93 14.58 6.81
C ARG A 129 -7.24 13.83 7.00
N ALA A 130 -7.56 13.55 8.26
CA ALA A 130 -8.88 13.09 8.64
C ALA A 130 -9.87 14.27 8.57
N VAL A 131 -10.87 14.21 7.68
CA VAL A 131 -11.91 15.24 7.54
C VAL A 131 -13.27 14.66 7.98
N PRO A 132 -14.05 15.36 8.82
CA PRO A 132 -15.29 14.81 9.39
C PRO A 132 -16.55 14.95 8.51
N THR A 133 -16.69 15.97 7.64
CA THR A 133 -18.01 16.34 7.08
C THR A 133 -18.03 16.68 5.58
N GLY A 134 -19.15 16.29 4.94
CA GLY A 134 -19.52 16.45 3.53
C GLY A 134 -20.40 15.26 3.10
N ALA A 135 -21.27 15.42 2.09
CA ALA A 135 -22.06 14.29 1.53
C ALA A 135 -21.18 13.11 1.05
N LEU A 136 -19.86 13.34 0.98
CA LEU A 136 -18.82 12.37 0.75
C LEU A 136 -17.82 12.44 1.92
N ARG A 137 -17.95 11.50 2.86
CA ARG A 137 -16.95 11.19 3.90
C ARG A 137 -15.62 10.83 3.21
N ARG A 138 -14.70 11.77 3.01
CA ARG A 138 -13.43 11.54 2.27
C ARG A 138 -12.22 11.88 3.14
N THR A 139 -11.31 10.92 3.29
CA THR A 139 -9.93 11.19 3.70
C THR A 139 -9.25 11.99 2.60
N LEU A 140 -8.67 13.14 2.92
CA LEU A 140 -7.84 13.88 1.99
C LEU A 140 -6.41 13.39 2.14
N SER A 141 -5.90 12.71 1.12
CA SER A 141 -4.53 12.22 1.07
C SER A 141 -3.73 12.94 -0.01
N LEU A 142 -2.50 13.31 0.36
CA LEU A 142 -1.48 13.80 -0.57
C LEU A 142 -0.32 12.80 -0.57
N THR A 143 -0.12 12.12 -1.69
CA THR A 143 0.98 11.17 -1.86
C THR A 143 2.13 11.81 -2.63
N LEU A 144 3.31 11.79 -2.04
CA LEU A 144 4.58 12.17 -2.65
C LEU A 144 5.36 10.87 -2.95
N PRO A 145 5.25 10.33 -4.18
CA PRO A 145 5.87 9.05 -4.50
C PRO A 145 7.38 9.16 -4.70
N ASP A 146 8.09 8.06 -4.43
CA ASP A 146 9.51 7.84 -4.72
C ASP A 146 10.44 8.98 -4.22
N VAL A 147 10.15 9.53 -3.04
CA VAL A 147 10.92 10.60 -2.39
C VAL A 147 12.21 10.04 -1.79
N GLU A 148 13.31 10.79 -1.91
CA GLU A 148 14.56 10.52 -1.19
C GLU A 148 14.43 10.91 0.28
N ALA A 149 14.73 9.98 1.19
CA ALA A 149 14.62 10.15 2.64
C ALA A 149 13.23 10.67 3.10
N PRO A 150 12.14 9.90 2.88
CA PRO A 150 10.77 10.33 3.22
C PRO A 150 10.57 10.63 4.71
N ASP A 151 11.29 9.97 5.61
CA ASP A 151 11.33 10.25 7.05
C ASP A 151 11.96 11.61 7.37
N ARG A 152 13.03 11.96 6.67
CA ARG A 152 13.67 13.29 6.72
C ARG A 152 12.73 14.37 6.23
N LEU A 153 12.06 14.13 5.09
CA LEU A 153 11.06 15.06 4.57
C LEU A 153 9.90 15.23 5.56
N TRP A 154 9.45 14.16 6.20
CA TRP A 154 8.41 14.23 7.23
C TRP A 154 8.84 15.05 8.46
N ALA A 155 10.10 14.99 8.88
CA ALA A 155 10.63 15.87 9.91
C ALA A 155 10.55 17.36 9.49
N ILE A 156 10.92 17.68 8.24
CA ILE A 156 10.82 19.04 7.68
C ILE A 156 9.36 19.51 7.62
N VAL A 157 8.43 18.65 7.19
CA VAL A 157 6.99 18.95 7.16
C VAL A 157 6.45 19.26 8.56
N ARG A 158 6.97 18.62 9.61
CA ARG A 158 6.66 18.94 11.00
C ARG A 158 7.37 20.19 11.54
N GLY A 159 8.29 20.77 10.79
CA GLY A 159 9.08 21.94 11.21
C GLY A 159 10.25 21.59 12.11
N LEU A 160 10.69 20.34 12.12
CA LEU A 160 11.83 19.87 12.89
C LEU A 160 13.11 19.91 12.05
N THR A 161 14.25 20.13 12.71
CA THR A 161 15.56 19.97 12.08
C THR A 161 15.86 18.47 11.97
N PRO A 162 16.04 17.92 10.74
CA PRO A 162 16.28 16.50 10.58
C PRO A 162 17.66 16.10 11.11
N SER A 163 17.70 15.06 11.92
CA SER A 163 18.94 14.44 12.39
C SER A 163 19.60 13.60 11.28
N ALA A 164 20.92 13.42 11.37
CA ALA A 164 21.72 12.64 10.41
C ALA A 164 21.28 11.17 10.17
N PRO A 165 20.70 10.41 11.13
CA PRO A 165 20.26 9.04 10.88
C PRO A 165 18.98 8.91 10.05
N LEU A 166 18.24 10.00 9.80
CA LEU A 166 17.06 10.01 8.95
C LEU A 166 17.45 9.85 7.47
N GLY A 167 16.74 8.99 6.74
CA GLY A 167 16.95 8.75 5.32
C GLY A 167 17.43 7.35 4.96
N ASP A 168 17.70 6.48 5.93
CA ASP A 168 18.05 5.08 5.70
C ASP A 168 16.96 4.13 6.22
N GLY A 169 16.10 3.66 5.31
CA GLY A 169 15.02 2.71 5.61
C GLY A 169 15.47 1.38 6.22
N ASN A 170 16.75 1.03 6.11
CA ASN A 170 17.28 -0.22 6.66
C ASN A 170 17.61 -0.11 8.15
N ARG A 171 17.76 1.10 8.68
CA ARG A 171 18.07 1.27 10.11
C ARG A 171 16.84 0.95 10.97
N PRO A 172 17.05 0.41 12.18
CA PRO A 172 15.99 0.28 13.17
C PRO A 172 15.28 1.62 13.42
N LEU A 173 13.95 1.60 13.55
CA LEU A 173 13.16 2.82 13.73
C LEU A 173 13.57 3.61 14.98
N ALA A 174 13.94 2.90 16.05
CA ALA A 174 14.43 3.51 17.30
C ALA A 174 15.73 4.32 17.12
N GLN A 175 16.50 4.08 16.06
CA GLN A 175 17.71 4.86 15.73
C GLN A 175 17.40 6.05 14.82
N ARG A 176 16.19 6.13 14.27
CA ARG A 176 15.72 7.19 13.36
C ARG A 176 14.67 8.07 14.02
N LEU A 177 14.78 8.20 15.34
CA LEU A 177 13.96 9.14 16.09
C LEU A 177 14.48 10.56 15.89
N ASP A 178 13.60 11.53 16.10
CA ASP A 178 13.99 12.94 16.04
C ASP A 178 14.92 13.24 17.24
N ASP A 179 15.71 14.30 17.15
CA ASP A 179 16.62 14.65 18.24
C ASP A 179 15.85 14.90 19.55
N GLY A 180 16.31 14.21 20.61
CA GLY A 180 15.72 14.25 21.95
C GLY A 180 14.49 13.36 22.16
N GLU A 181 13.96 12.74 21.11
CA GLU A 181 12.80 11.85 21.20
C GLU A 181 13.19 10.47 21.78
N ARG A 182 12.37 9.94 22.69
CA ARG A 182 12.66 8.69 23.43
C ARG A 182 11.50 7.71 23.34
N VAL A 183 11.84 6.42 23.22
CA VAL A 183 10.85 5.33 23.27
C VAL A 183 10.41 5.13 24.71
N LEU A 184 9.10 5.20 24.96
CA LEU A 184 8.49 4.96 26.26
C LEU A 184 7.91 3.55 26.36
N TRP A 185 7.42 3.01 25.24
CA TRP A 185 6.77 1.70 25.22
C TRP A 185 6.90 1.03 23.84
N THR A 186 7.00 -0.31 23.83
CA THR A 186 7.04 -1.10 22.60
C THR A 186 6.25 -2.39 22.74
N ALA A 187 5.60 -2.82 21.67
CA ALA A 187 4.96 -4.14 21.61
C ALA A 187 4.92 -4.72 20.20
N ARG A 188 4.47 -5.97 20.12
CA ARG A 188 4.17 -6.67 18.85
C ARG A 188 2.80 -7.32 18.96
N PRO A 189 2.06 -7.41 17.84
CA PRO A 189 0.80 -8.14 17.86
C PRO A 189 1.05 -9.63 18.02
N TRP A 190 0.27 -10.29 18.85
CA TRP A 190 0.34 -11.74 19.03
C TRP A 190 -0.13 -12.51 17.78
N ALA A 191 -1.23 -12.06 17.16
CA ALA A 191 -1.84 -12.75 16.03
C ALA A 191 -2.51 -11.81 15.04
N SER A 192 -2.56 -12.24 13.77
CA SER A 192 -3.39 -11.61 12.74
C SER A 192 -4.83 -12.10 12.88
N ARG A 193 -5.80 -11.19 12.92
CA ARG A 193 -7.23 -11.56 12.89
C ARG A 193 -7.63 -12.14 11.54
N TRP A 194 -8.59 -13.07 11.58
CA TRP A 194 -9.33 -13.52 10.40
C TRP A 194 -10.55 -12.63 10.25
N THR A 195 -10.57 -11.82 9.19
CA THR A 195 -11.73 -10.99 8.85
C THR A 195 -12.62 -11.74 7.84
N PRO A 196 -13.93 -11.46 7.80
CA PRO A 196 -14.83 -12.07 6.79
C PRO A 196 -14.31 -11.87 5.36
N ARG A 197 -13.79 -10.68 5.06
CA ARG A 197 -13.14 -10.40 3.76
C ARG A 197 -11.92 -11.28 3.50
N ARG A 198 -11.09 -11.54 4.51
CA ARG A 198 -9.93 -12.45 4.40
C ARG A 198 -10.38 -13.88 4.12
N ILE A 199 -11.45 -14.33 4.77
CA ILE A 199 -12.06 -15.64 4.53
C ILE A 199 -12.61 -15.72 3.10
N ALA A 200 -13.37 -14.71 2.66
CA ALA A 200 -13.93 -14.65 1.30
C ALA A 200 -12.84 -14.61 0.21
N THR A 201 -11.77 -13.84 0.42
CA THR A 201 -10.64 -13.79 -0.52
C THR A 201 -9.85 -15.09 -0.53
N ALA A 202 -9.66 -15.75 0.61
CA ALA A 202 -9.05 -17.08 0.66
C ALA A 202 -9.90 -18.13 -0.06
N ALA A 203 -11.22 -18.11 0.14
CA ALA A 203 -12.16 -18.98 -0.56
C ALA A 203 -12.12 -18.74 -2.09
N GLY A 204 -12.13 -17.47 -2.52
CA GLY A 204 -11.97 -17.10 -3.93
C GLY A 204 -10.65 -17.60 -4.53
N GLY A 205 -9.54 -17.50 -3.79
CA GLY A 205 -8.25 -18.06 -4.19
C GLY A 205 -8.28 -19.60 -4.34
N ALA A 206 -8.95 -20.30 -3.43
CA ALA A 206 -9.13 -21.75 -3.51
C ALA A 206 -9.99 -22.16 -4.71
N LEU A 207 -11.08 -21.44 -4.99
CA LEU A 207 -11.92 -21.68 -6.17
C LEU A 207 -11.14 -21.45 -7.47
N LEU A 208 -10.29 -20.42 -7.55
CA LEU A 208 -9.43 -20.20 -8.71
C LEU A 208 -8.38 -21.31 -8.89
N ALA A 209 -7.83 -21.84 -7.80
CA ALA A 209 -6.91 -22.97 -7.87
C ALA A 209 -7.62 -24.24 -8.37
N LEU A 210 -8.84 -24.51 -7.88
CA LEU A 210 -9.67 -25.61 -8.37
C LEU A 210 -10.02 -25.42 -9.85
N ALA A 211 -10.33 -24.19 -10.28
CA ALA A 211 -10.58 -23.88 -11.69
C ALA A 211 -9.34 -24.12 -12.55
N ALA A 212 -8.13 -23.76 -12.09
CA ALA A 212 -6.89 -24.05 -12.81
C ALA A 212 -6.68 -25.56 -13.00
N VAL A 213 -6.89 -26.36 -11.95
CA VAL A 213 -6.80 -27.83 -12.01
C VAL A 213 -7.86 -28.40 -12.94
N TYR A 214 -9.10 -27.93 -12.85
CA TYR A 214 -10.20 -28.35 -13.71
C TYR A 214 -9.93 -28.05 -15.18
N VAL A 215 -9.49 -26.82 -15.48
CA VAL A 215 -9.16 -26.36 -16.83
C VAL A 215 -7.99 -27.19 -17.39
N PHE A 216 -6.95 -27.43 -16.60
CA PHE A 216 -5.84 -28.32 -16.99
C PHE A 216 -6.35 -29.73 -17.31
N ALA A 217 -7.09 -30.35 -16.40
CA ALA A 217 -7.63 -31.70 -16.59
C ALA A 217 -8.57 -31.80 -17.79
N ARG A 218 -9.32 -30.74 -18.10
CA ARG A 218 -10.24 -30.71 -19.25
C ARG A 218 -9.53 -30.43 -20.58
N MET A 219 -8.43 -29.67 -20.56
CA MET A 219 -7.62 -29.37 -21.76
C MET A 219 -6.70 -30.52 -22.17
N THR A 220 -6.24 -31.36 -21.23
CA THR A 220 -5.32 -32.46 -21.55
C THR A 220 -5.89 -33.47 -22.56
N PRO A 221 -7.14 -33.98 -22.43
CA PRO A 221 -7.69 -34.94 -23.40
C PRO A 221 -7.77 -34.42 -24.85
N PRO A 222 -8.30 -33.22 -25.16
CA PRO A 222 -8.32 -32.75 -26.55
C PRO A 222 -6.93 -32.47 -27.10
N ILE A 223 -6.02 -31.87 -26.32
CA ILE A 223 -4.65 -31.60 -26.76
C ILE A 223 -3.93 -32.92 -27.08
N THR A 224 -4.02 -33.92 -26.19
CA THR A 224 -3.37 -35.22 -26.42
C THR A 224 -3.94 -35.96 -27.63
N ARG A 225 -5.24 -35.82 -27.93
CA ARG A 225 -5.83 -36.37 -29.16
C ARG A 225 -5.26 -35.71 -30.42
N VAL A 226 -5.15 -34.38 -30.44
CA VAL A 226 -4.58 -33.64 -31.57
C VAL A 226 -3.13 -34.05 -31.82
N LEU A 227 -2.32 -34.14 -30.76
CA LEU A 227 -0.92 -34.55 -30.83
C LEU A 227 -0.75 -35.99 -31.34
N ARG A 228 -1.56 -36.93 -30.83
CA ARG A 228 -1.52 -38.32 -31.30
C ARG A 228 -1.94 -38.46 -32.75
N ALA A 229 -2.89 -37.63 -33.19
CA ALA A 229 -3.37 -37.63 -34.57
C ALA A 229 -2.38 -36.99 -35.57
N HIS A 230 -1.31 -36.34 -35.09
CA HIS A 230 -0.37 -35.58 -35.94
C HIS A 230 -1.09 -34.62 -36.90
N ALA A 231 -2.20 -34.04 -36.42
CA ALA A 231 -3.13 -33.29 -37.25
C ALA A 231 -2.62 -31.88 -37.58
N LEU A 232 -1.53 -31.43 -36.94
CA LEU A 232 -0.95 -30.11 -37.08
C LEU A 232 0.55 -30.21 -37.37
N PRO A 233 1.15 -29.23 -38.07
CA PRO A 233 2.60 -29.13 -38.17
C PRO A 233 3.24 -28.98 -36.78
N PRO A 234 4.45 -29.52 -36.55
CA PRO A 234 5.12 -29.49 -35.24
C PRO A 234 5.22 -28.09 -34.63
N ALA A 235 5.43 -27.06 -35.46
CA ALA A 235 5.47 -25.67 -35.02
C ALA A 235 4.12 -25.20 -34.45
N THR A 236 3.01 -25.53 -35.12
CA THR A 236 1.65 -25.17 -34.67
C THR A 236 1.26 -25.95 -33.41
N GLU A 237 1.66 -27.21 -33.30
CA GLU A 237 1.47 -28.01 -32.08
C GLU A 237 2.19 -27.38 -30.88
N ALA A 238 3.44 -26.96 -31.06
CA ALA A 238 4.19 -26.27 -30.01
C ALA A 238 3.50 -24.96 -29.59
N VAL A 239 2.98 -24.18 -30.54
CA VAL A 239 2.22 -22.94 -30.26
C VAL A 239 0.93 -23.23 -29.49
N LEU A 240 0.20 -24.30 -29.84
CA LEU A 240 -1.01 -24.72 -29.13
C LEU A 240 -0.70 -25.11 -27.67
N ILE A 241 0.33 -25.94 -27.46
CA ILE A 241 0.75 -26.35 -26.12
C ILE A 241 1.20 -25.12 -25.31
N GLY A 242 2.01 -24.24 -25.91
CA GLY A 242 2.47 -23.02 -25.28
C GLY A 242 1.33 -22.08 -24.87
N GLY A 243 0.35 -21.86 -25.76
CA GLY A 243 -0.83 -21.05 -25.48
C GLY A 243 -1.70 -21.64 -24.36
N ALA A 244 -1.97 -22.95 -24.40
CA ALA A 244 -2.72 -23.64 -23.35
C ALA A 244 -1.99 -23.61 -22.00
N ALA A 245 -0.67 -23.82 -22.00
CA ALA A 245 0.16 -23.75 -20.81
C ALA A 245 0.14 -22.34 -20.19
N LEU A 246 0.24 -21.28 -21.01
CA LEU A 246 0.14 -19.90 -20.54
C LEU A 246 -1.20 -19.58 -19.89
N VAL A 247 -2.32 -20.11 -20.40
CA VAL A 247 -3.64 -19.96 -19.77
C VAL A 247 -3.64 -20.60 -18.38
N VAL A 248 -3.19 -21.85 -18.25
CA VAL A 248 -3.14 -22.56 -16.96
C VAL A 248 -2.23 -21.83 -15.99
N LEU A 249 -1.04 -21.42 -16.44
CA LEU A 249 -0.08 -20.66 -15.63
C LEU A 249 -0.64 -19.32 -15.16
N LEU A 250 -1.41 -18.62 -15.99
CA LEU A 250 -2.03 -17.36 -15.59
C LEU A 250 -3.08 -17.56 -14.50
N ILE A 251 -3.98 -18.54 -14.66
CA ILE A 251 -5.01 -18.83 -13.65
C ILE A 251 -4.35 -19.29 -12.36
N ALA A 252 -3.37 -20.19 -12.43
CA ALA A 252 -2.62 -20.67 -11.28
C ALA A 252 -1.82 -19.54 -10.60
N GLY A 253 -1.22 -18.63 -11.37
CA GLY A 253 -0.50 -17.47 -10.88
C GLY A 253 -1.41 -16.49 -10.14
N VAL A 254 -2.60 -16.21 -10.68
CA VAL A 254 -3.62 -15.38 -10.02
C VAL A 254 -4.11 -16.07 -8.75
N ALA A 255 -4.40 -17.37 -8.79
CA ALA A 255 -4.81 -18.15 -7.62
C ALA A 255 -3.75 -18.12 -6.52
N GLY A 256 -2.48 -18.34 -6.87
CA GLY A 256 -1.34 -18.27 -5.95
C GLY A 256 -1.16 -16.88 -5.36
N PHE A 257 -1.29 -15.83 -6.16
CA PHE A 257 -1.23 -14.44 -5.69
C PHE A 257 -2.37 -14.12 -4.72
N VAL A 258 -3.61 -14.49 -5.05
CA VAL A 258 -4.78 -14.28 -4.18
C VAL A 258 -4.62 -15.07 -2.87
N GLY A 259 -4.24 -16.34 -2.94
CA GLY A 259 -3.97 -17.18 -1.78
C GLY A 259 -2.86 -16.63 -0.88
N TYR A 260 -1.74 -16.20 -1.48
CA TYR A 260 -0.66 -15.51 -0.78
C TYR A 260 -1.16 -14.25 -0.08
N SER A 261 -1.92 -13.41 -0.78
CA SER A 261 -2.43 -12.14 -0.27
C SER A 261 -3.42 -12.31 0.88
N ALA A 262 -4.22 -13.38 0.86
CA ALA A 262 -5.24 -13.66 1.85
C ALA A 262 -4.67 -14.40 3.07
N VAL A 263 -3.75 -15.35 2.89
CA VAL A 263 -3.31 -16.23 3.98
C VAL A 263 -1.94 -15.84 4.51
N LEU A 264 -0.92 -15.88 3.64
CA LEU A 264 0.48 -15.78 4.07
C LEU A 264 0.89 -14.34 4.37
N ARG A 265 0.51 -13.39 3.52
CA ARG A 265 0.88 -11.98 3.66
C ARG A 265 0.41 -11.37 4.98
N PRO A 266 -0.85 -11.50 5.44
CA PRO A 266 -1.28 -10.90 6.71
C PRO A 266 -0.55 -11.50 7.92
N TRP A 267 -0.22 -12.79 7.86
CA TRP A 267 0.54 -13.46 8.91
C TRP A 267 1.99 -12.98 8.97
N LEU A 268 2.65 -12.86 7.81
CA LEU A 268 4.00 -12.28 7.73
C LEU A 268 4.02 -10.83 8.19
N LEU A 269 3.02 -10.03 7.79
CA LEU A 269 2.90 -8.64 8.19
C LEU A 269 2.65 -8.50 9.70
N ALA A 270 1.84 -9.36 10.32
CA ALA A 270 1.66 -9.35 11.77
C ALA A 270 2.98 -9.64 12.49
N ARG A 271 3.75 -10.63 12.05
CA ARG A 271 5.09 -10.92 12.61
C ARG A 271 6.10 -9.78 12.41
N ALA A 272 5.99 -9.06 11.31
CA ALA A 272 6.83 -7.90 11.01
C ALA A 272 6.32 -6.60 11.64
N THR A 273 5.15 -6.60 12.29
CA THR A 273 4.58 -5.41 12.89
C THR A 273 5.22 -5.13 14.25
N ARG A 274 5.63 -3.89 14.48
CA ARG A 274 6.09 -3.40 15.78
C ARG A 274 5.43 -2.06 16.09
N TYR A 275 4.94 -1.94 17.31
CA TYR A 275 4.36 -0.72 17.85
C TYR A 275 5.42 -0.03 18.72
N PHE A 276 5.56 1.28 18.56
CA PHE A 276 6.38 2.11 19.42
C PHE A 276 5.56 3.32 19.85
N VAL A 277 5.58 3.62 21.14
CA VAL A 277 5.08 4.88 21.68
C VAL A 277 6.28 5.63 22.22
N THR A 278 6.45 6.86 21.75
CA THR A 278 7.53 7.76 22.17
C THR A 278 6.96 8.89 23.00
N ASP A 279 7.81 9.78 23.51
CA ASP A 279 7.39 11.01 24.17
C ASP A 279 6.60 11.95 23.24
N ARG A 280 6.83 11.91 21.92
CA ARG A 280 6.18 12.83 20.95
C ARG A 280 5.14 12.18 20.04
N ARG A 281 5.31 10.92 19.65
CA ARG A 281 4.52 10.25 18.60
C ARG A 281 4.29 8.76 18.85
N VAL A 282 3.24 8.26 18.22
CA VAL A 282 2.98 6.83 18.05
C VAL A 282 3.49 6.41 16.67
N LEU A 283 4.34 5.40 16.66
CA LEU A 283 4.93 4.83 15.47
C LEU A 283 4.51 3.38 15.30
N ILE A 284 4.08 3.02 14.08
CA ILE A 284 3.79 1.63 13.74
C ILE A 284 4.62 1.25 12.53
N ARG A 285 5.55 0.31 12.72
CA ARG A 285 6.29 -0.29 11.61
C ARG A 285 5.64 -1.61 11.23
N ARG A 286 5.36 -1.80 9.94
CA ARG A 286 4.82 -3.04 9.37
C ARG A 286 5.60 -3.37 8.10
N GLY A 287 6.62 -4.21 8.24
CA GLY A 287 7.51 -4.54 7.11
C GLY A 287 8.26 -3.30 6.60
N THR A 288 7.97 -2.92 5.35
CA THR A 288 8.52 -1.71 4.69
C THR A 288 7.65 -0.47 4.85
N GLU A 289 6.52 -0.58 5.57
CA GLU A 289 5.61 0.54 5.81
C GLU A 289 5.76 1.04 7.25
N GLU A 290 5.71 2.36 7.43
CA GLU A 290 5.82 3.04 8.71
C GLU A 290 4.72 4.08 8.83
N LEU A 291 4.00 4.09 9.94
CA LEU A 291 2.99 5.08 10.26
C LEU A 291 3.53 5.97 11.37
N HIS A 292 3.40 7.28 11.18
CA HIS A 292 3.78 8.31 12.14
C HIS A 292 2.53 9.11 12.53
N LEU A 293 2.10 8.97 13.78
CA LEU A 293 0.98 9.70 14.37
C LEU A 293 1.49 10.56 15.53
N ASP A 294 1.19 11.85 15.52
CA ASP A 294 1.54 12.74 16.64
C ASP A 294 0.66 12.45 17.87
N ARG A 295 1.26 12.38 19.06
CA ARG A 295 0.53 12.18 20.31
C ARG A 295 -0.41 13.32 20.64
N GLN A 296 -0.06 14.55 20.26
CA GLN A 296 -0.93 15.72 20.46
C GLN A 296 -2.26 15.61 19.71
N ARG A 297 -2.32 14.73 18.70
CA ARG A 297 -3.52 14.47 17.92
C ARG A 297 -4.35 13.33 18.48
N ILE A 298 -4.06 12.80 19.67
CA ILE A 298 -4.86 11.73 20.28
C ILE A 298 -5.78 12.34 21.34
N ALA A 299 -7.09 12.26 21.14
CA ALA A 299 -8.10 12.73 22.08
C ALA A 299 -8.44 11.70 23.16
N TYR A 300 -8.63 10.42 22.79
CA TYR A 300 -9.00 9.34 23.71
C TYR A 300 -8.37 8.01 23.32
N VAL A 301 -8.17 7.15 24.31
CA VAL A 301 -7.71 5.78 24.13
C VAL A 301 -8.80 4.84 24.65
N ILE A 302 -9.15 3.83 23.86
CA ILE A 302 -10.16 2.83 24.23
C ILE A 302 -9.50 1.46 24.19
N THR A 303 -9.66 0.67 25.25
CA THR A 303 -9.18 -0.71 25.30
C THR A 303 -10.35 -1.70 25.27
N ALA A 304 -10.21 -2.79 24.51
CA ALA A 304 -11.20 -3.88 24.47
C ALA A 304 -10.51 -5.25 24.52
N PRO A 305 -11.15 -6.29 25.05
CA PRO A 305 -10.60 -7.65 25.00
C PRO A 305 -10.44 -8.13 23.55
N TRP A 306 -9.33 -8.79 23.22
CA TRP A 306 -9.09 -9.29 21.85
C TRP A 306 -10.01 -10.47 21.50
N ARG A 307 -10.23 -11.36 22.47
CA ARG A 307 -11.25 -12.40 22.52
C ARG A 307 -11.79 -12.48 23.95
N GLU A 308 -13.02 -12.96 24.08
CA GLU A 308 -13.60 -13.23 25.40
C GLU A 308 -12.70 -14.20 26.19
N GLY A 309 -12.34 -13.82 27.43
CA GLY A 309 -11.43 -14.59 28.29
C GLY A 309 -9.93 -14.49 27.95
N SER A 310 -9.50 -13.71 26.95
CA SER A 310 -8.07 -13.57 26.64
C SER A 310 -7.40 -12.43 27.43
N ALA A 311 -6.18 -12.66 27.92
CA ALA A 311 -5.34 -11.60 28.52
C ALA A 311 -4.94 -10.50 27.52
N TRP A 312 -4.93 -10.82 26.22
CA TRP A 312 -4.61 -9.89 25.15
C TRP A 312 -5.71 -8.84 24.95
N ARG A 313 -5.31 -7.59 24.83
CA ARG A 313 -6.21 -6.45 24.59
C ARG A 313 -5.91 -5.76 23.28
N ASP A 314 -6.95 -5.16 22.76
CA ASP A 314 -6.94 -4.27 21.60
C ASP A 314 -7.01 -2.83 22.07
N VAL A 315 -6.16 -1.97 21.52
CA VAL A 315 -6.13 -0.53 21.82
C VAL A 315 -6.58 0.25 20.59
N TYR A 316 -7.56 1.13 20.75
CA TYR A 316 -8.09 2.02 19.73
C TYR A 316 -7.74 3.47 20.10
N LEU A 317 -7.22 4.24 19.14
CA LEU A 317 -6.91 5.66 19.36
C LEU A 317 -7.96 6.52 18.68
N VAL A 318 -8.56 7.45 19.42
CA VAL A 318 -9.45 8.49 18.90
C VAL A 318 -8.62 9.74 18.71
N LEU A 319 -8.64 10.33 17.52
CA LEU A 319 -7.82 11.50 17.22
C LEU A 319 -8.48 12.80 17.71
N ASP A 320 -7.75 13.91 17.83
CA ASP A 320 -8.29 15.21 18.22
C ASP A 320 -8.67 16.05 16.99
N GLY A 321 -9.78 16.77 17.12
CA GLY A 321 -10.48 17.53 16.08
C GLY A 321 -11.97 17.64 16.43
N PRO A 322 -12.67 18.73 16.03
CA PRO A 322 -14.01 19.06 16.53
C PRO A 322 -15.09 17.98 16.29
N GLN A 323 -14.80 16.91 15.54
CA GLN A 323 -15.68 15.75 15.29
C GLN A 323 -14.87 14.46 15.02
N ALA A 324 -13.96 14.12 15.93
CA ALA A 324 -13.04 13.00 15.86
C ALA A 324 -13.67 11.60 15.61
N ARG A 325 -12.95 10.73 14.86
CA ARG A 325 -13.21 9.29 14.78
C ARG A 325 -12.11 8.51 15.50
N ALA A 326 -12.45 7.29 15.96
CA ALA A 326 -11.42 6.32 16.26
C ALA A 326 -10.68 5.93 14.97
N PHE A 327 -9.38 6.08 15.02
CA PHE A 327 -8.46 5.85 13.94
C PHE A 327 -7.97 4.40 13.95
N SER A 328 -7.79 3.84 12.75
CA SER A 328 -7.28 2.49 12.59
C SER A 328 -6.11 2.40 11.60
N PRO A 329 -5.08 1.61 11.89
CA PRO A 329 -4.00 1.28 10.96
C PRO A 329 -4.50 0.46 9.76
N SER A 330 -5.65 -0.22 9.80
CA SER A 330 -6.21 -0.80 8.56
C SER A 330 -6.61 0.28 7.57
N GLY A 331 -7.08 1.44 8.03
CA GLY A 331 -7.34 2.61 7.18
C GLY A 331 -6.05 3.19 6.61
N ALA A 332 -5.02 3.36 7.43
CA ALA A 332 -3.75 3.98 7.02
C ALA A 332 -2.85 3.09 6.15
N PHE A 333 -2.92 1.76 6.31
CA PHE A 333 -2.21 0.79 5.47
C PHE A 333 -3.10 0.19 4.35
N GLY A 334 -4.30 0.75 4.14
CA GLY A 334 -5.26 0.31 3.13
C GLY A 334 -6.21 -0.79 3.62
N GLY A 335 -7.48 -0.41 3.81
CA GLY A 335 -8.54 -1.28 4.32
C GLY A 335 -9.89 -0.64 4.08
N ALA A 336 -10.61 -1.12 3.07
CA ALA A 336 -11.87 -0.53 2.60
C ALA A 336 -13.10 -0.87 3.45
N ASP A 337 -12.91 -1.21 4.73
CA ASP A 337 -14.01 -1.53 5.65
C ASP A 337 -14.16 -0.39 6.66
N GLU A 338 -14.67 0.74 6.16
CA GLU A 338 -14.76 2.03 6.84
C GLU A 338 -15.85 2.08 7.93
N GLN A 339 -16.59 0.98 8.12
CA GLN A 339 -17.71 0.88 9.06
C GLN A 339 -17.35 0.23 10.40
N ARG A 340 -16.13 -0.31 10.56
CA ARG A 340 -15.72 -1.00 11.79
C ARG A 340 -14.55 -0.28 12.44
N LEU A 341 -14.67 0.00 13.74
CA LEU A 341 -13.53 0.34 14.58
C LEU A 341 -12.53 -0.82 14.49
N VAL A 342 -11.31 -0.56 14.03
CA VAL A 342 -10.26 -1.56 13.94
C VAL A 342 -9.09 -1.13 14.84
N PRO A 343 -8.56 -2.02 15.69
CA PRO A 343 -7.61 -1.65 16.72
C PRO A 343 -6.31 -1.10 16.13
N MET A 344 -5.75 -0.09 16.80
CA MET A 344 -4.44 0.47 16.51
C MET A 344 -3.31 -0.43 17.00
N PHE A 345 -3.43 -0.93 18.22
CA PHE A 345 -2.60 -2.02 18.70
C PHE A 345 -3.48 -3.25 18.85
N ALA A 346 -3.24 -4.25 18.01
CA ALA A 346 -4.01 -5.49 18.02
C ALA A 346 -3.33 -6.56 18.87
N ALA A 347 -4.09 -7.24 19.73
CA ALA A 347 -3.64 -8.38 20.54
C ALA A 347 -2.33 -8.12 21.28
N VAL A 348 -2.33 -7.14 22.19
CA VAL A 348 -1.17 -6.75 22.99
C VAL A 348 -1.38 -7.19 24.44
N GLU A 349 -0.30 -7.68 25.08
CA GLU A 349 -0.30 -8.15 26.47
C GLU A 349 -0.39 -6.99 27.46
N ASP A 350 0.46 -5.99 27.24
CA ASP A 350 0.66 -4.85 28.12
C ASP A 350 -0.07 -3.60 27.61
N ALA A 351 -1.39 -3.71 27.44
CA ALA A 351 -2.21 -2.61 26.96
C ALA A 351 -2.46 -1.52 28.03
N ASP A 352 -2.32 -1.87 29.31
CA ASP A 352 -2.58 -0.96 30.42
C ASP A 352 -1.44 0.08 30.53
N THR A 353 -0.18 -0.35 30.49
CA THR A 353 0.97 0.57 30.41
C THR A 353 0.91 1.43 29.14
N ALA A 354 0.51 0.85 28.00
CA ALA A 354 0.33 1.62 26.77
C ALA A 354 -0.71 2.73 26.94
N THR A 355 -1.80 2.44 27.64
CA THR A 355 -2.89 3.37 27.91
C THR A 355 -2.43 4.48 28.86
N GLU A 356 -1.71 4.14 29.92
CA GLU A 356 -1.11 5.12 30.84
C GLU A 356 -0.16 6.08 30.12
N VAL A 357 0.79 5.53 29.34
CA VAL A 357 1.75 6.34 28.58
C VAL A 357 1.04 7.29 27.61
N LEU A 358 -0.06 6.86 26.99
CA LEU A 358 -0.84 7.69 26.07
C LEU A 358 -1.77 8.70 26.77
N HIS A 359 -2.25 8.41 27.99
CA HIS A 359 -3.11 9.31 28.77
C HIS A 359 -2.33 10.47 29.42
N VAL A 360 -1.09 10.22 29.87
CA VAL A 360 -0.23 11.25 30.52
C VAL A 360 -0.03 12.48 29.61
N SER A 361 -0.16 12.32 28.29
CA SER A 361 0.01 13.40 27.29
C SER A 361 -0.89 14.63 27.53
N ARG A 362 -2.12 14.46 28.04
CA ARG A 362 -3.05 15.60 28.20
C ARG A 362 -2.77 16.42 29.45
N ILE A 363 -2.40 15.77 30.55
CA ILE A 363 -2.17 16.45 31.83
C ILE A 363 -0.93 17.35 31.70
N SER A 364 0.17 16.81 31.19
CA SER A 364 1.44 17.57 31.07
C SER A 364 1.42 18.71 30.04
N LEU A 365 0.56 18.66 29.02
CA LEU A 365 0.42 19.75 28.04
C LEU A 365 -0.50 20.88 28.52
N THR A 366 -1.40 20.61 29.46
CA THR A 366 -2.25 21.63 30.07
C THR A 366 -1.42 22.46 31.05
N ASP A 367 -0.61 21.80 31.88
CA ASP A 367 0.31 22.47 32.81
C ASP A 367 1.39 23.31 32.09
N ALA A 368 1.92 22.82 30.96
CA ALA A 368 2.90 23.58 30.16
C ALA A 368 2.30 24.78 29.42
N ARG A 369 0.98 24.81 29.21
CA ARG A 369 0.25 25.95 28.62
C ARG A 369 -0.22 26.96 29.66
N GLU A 370 -0.37 26.56 30.92
CA GLU A 370 -0.64 27.49 32.02
C GLU A 370 0.65 28.14 32.54
N ALA A 371 1.81 27.54 32.27
CA ALA A 371 3.13 28.07 32.65
C ALA A 371 3.80 28.96 31.59
N ALA A 372 3.20 29.16 30.42
CA ALA A 372 3.70 29.99 29.31
C ALA A 372 2.66 31.03 28.91
#